data_AF-A0A7W3VK89-F1
#
_entry.id   AF-A0A7W3VK89-F1
#
_cell.length_a   1.000
_cell.length_b   1.000
_cell.length_c   1.000
_cell.angle_alpha   90.00
_cell.angle_beta   90.00
_cell.angle_gamma   90.00
#
_symmetry.space_group_name_H-M   'P 1'
#
loop_
_entity.id
_entity.type
_entity.pdbx_description
1 polymer ?
#
loop_
_entity_poly.entity_id
_entity_poly.type
_entity_poly.pdbx_seq_one_letter_code
_entity_poly.pdbx_strand_id
1 'polypeptide(L)'
;GVAKVCETCGAFLSMLEWLPPLEINVSKRKLGDFIYGTYVGFIVSKKVKDKIDDSDFNGLTNFREVKLYYKDRLLNEVYYYPEIKQVNAYVDLSYIEFEEKNLCNTCQKGKSIIKKINAIVFESPNQISSDVFYTTAIGQAVIIVSDYCNVFFQKEKFTNIEFLDASKFKWDCFNPIY
;
A
#
# COMPACT_ATOMS: atom_id res chain seq x y z
N GLY A 1 -17.02 -5.03 1.95
CA GLY A 1 -16.48 -4.88 0.59
C GLY A 1 -16.32 -6.23 -0.06
N VAL A 2 -15.91 -6.25 -1.33
CA VAL A 2 -15.55 -7.48 -2.06
C VAL A 2 -14.02 -7.58 -2.11
N ALA A 3 -13.45 -8.76 -1.87
CA ALA A 3 -12.02 -8.99 -2.06
C ALA A 3 -11.73 -9.39 -3.51
N LYS A 4 -10.63 -8.89 -4.07
CA LYS A 4 -10.11 -9.32 -5.37
C LYS A 4 -9.53 -10.73 -5.22
N VAL A 5 -9.82 -11.61 -6.16
CA VAL A 5 -9.34 -12.99 -6.19
C VAL A 5 -8.52 -13.25 -7.44
N CYS A 6 -7.56 -14.16 -7.35
CA CYS A 6 -6.83 -14.65 -8.50
C CYS A 6 -7.73 -15.59 -9.31
N GLU A 7 -7.93 -15.27 -10.59
CA GLU A 7 -8.78 -16.05 -11.50
C GLU A 7 -8.26 -17.49 -11.69
N THR A 8 -6.94 -17.69 -11.64
CA THR A 8 -6.31 -18.99 -11.86
C THR A 8 -6.42 -19.94 -10.66
N CYS A 9 -6.23 -19.45 -9.43
CA CYS A 9 -6.11 -20.29 -8.24
C CYS A 9 -7.17 -20.02 -7.15
N GLY A 10 -8.03 -19.01 -7.34
CA GLY A 10 -9.05 -18.59 -6.40
C GLY A 10 -8.53 -17.97 -5.10
N ALA A 11 -7.22 -17.72 -4.98
CA ALA A 11 -6.64 -17.10 -3.79
C ALA A 11 -6.99 -15.61 -3.70
N PHE A 12 -7.16 -15.08 -2.48
CA PHE A 12 -7.39 -13.67 -2.25
C PHE A 12 -6.13 -12.85 -2.53
N LEU A 13 -6.27 -11.80 -3.35
CA LEU A 13 -5.20 -10.86 -3.70
C LEU A 13 -5.29 -9.55 -2.93
N SER A 14 -6.50 -9.20 -2.47
CA SER A 14 -6.74 -8.04 -1.63
C SER A 14 -7.46 -8.44 -0.34
N MET A 15 -7.39 -7.58 0.65
CA MET A 15 -8.35 -7.58 1.75
C MET A 15 -9.70 -7.06 1.24
N LEU A 16 -10.71 -7.09 2.11
CA LEU A 16 -12.03 -6.56 1.80
C LEU A 16 -11.94 -5.04 1.55
N GLU A 17 -12.84 -4.49 0.76
CA GLU A 17 -12.92 -3.03 0.66
C GLU A 17 -13.47 -2.41 1.96
N TRP A 18 -12.86 -1.31 2.41
CA TRP A 18 -13.45 -0.43 3.43
C TRP A 18 -14.64 0.30 2.84
N LEU A 19 -15.83 -0.03 3.34
CA LEU A 19 -17.11 0.54 2.91
C LEU A 19 -17.47 1.78 3.75
N PRO A 20 -18.27 2.71 3.19
CA PRO A 20 -18.81 3.84 3.94
C PRO A 20 -19.61 3.41 5.19
N PRO A 21 -19.66 4.27 6.22
CA PRO A 21 -19.02 5.59 6.28
C PRO A 21 -17.51 5.47 6.57
N LEU A 22 -16.70 6.29 5.88
CA LEU A 22 -15.25 6.35 6.08
C LEU A 22 -14.94 7.33 7.21
N GLU A 23 -14.90 6.81 8.44
CA GLU A 23 -14.70 7.62 9.64
C GLU A 23 -13.67 6.98 10.56
N ILE A 24 -12.71 7.77 11.07
CA ILE A 24 -11.70 7.26 12.02
C ILE A 24 -11.42 8.24 13.16
N ASN A 25 -11.02 7.69 14.30
CA ASN A 25 -10.45 8.45 15.40
C ASN A 25 -8.93 8.47 15.28
N VAL A 26 -8.35 9.68 15.27
CA VAL A 26 -6.90 9.87 15.29
C VAL A 26 -6.41 10.09 16.72
N SER A 27 -5.23 9.57 17.04
CA SER A 27 -4.62 9.70 18.37
C SER A 27 -3.95 11.05 18.60
N LYS A 28 -3.62 11.79 17.54
CA LYS A 28 -2.92 13.08 17.57
C LYS A 28 -3.73 14.14 16.85
N ARG A 29 -3.72 15.38 17.38
CA ARG A 29 -4.37 16.53 16.73
C ARG A 29 -3.60 17.07 15.53
N LYS A 30 -2.28 17.16 15.64
CA LYS A 30 -1.44 17.60 14.52
C LYS A 30 -1.16 16.39 13.64
N LEU A 31 -1.77 16.39 12.47
CA LEU A 31 -1.66 15.34 11.47
C LEU A 31 -0.60 15.72 10.42
N GLY A 32 0.02 14.69 9.83
CA GLY A 32 0.89 14.85 8.66
C GLY A 32 0.10 14.78 7.35
N ASP A 33 0.81 14.80 6.24
CA ASP A 33 0.22 14.60 4.91
C ASP A 33 -0.19 13.16 4.67
N PHE A 34 0.46 12.20 5.33
CA PHE A 34 0.12 10.79 5.34
C PHE A 34 -0.31 10.36 6.74
N ILE A 35 -1.34 9.51 6.81
CA ILE A 35 -1.79 8.85 8.05
C ILE A 35 -1.78 7.34 7.82
N TYR A 36 -1.01 6.65 8.65
CA TYR A 36 -0.88 5.19 8.67
C TYR A 36 -1.56 4.58 9.90
N GLY A 37 -1.60 3.25 9.98
CA GLY A 37 -2.21 2.52 11.09
C GLY A 37 -3.74 2.45 11.04
N THR A 38 -4.30 2.82 9.90
CA THR A 38 -5.72 2.66 9.58
C THR A 38 -5.99 1.26 9.02
N TYR A 39 -7.04 1.12 8.20
CA TYR A 39 -7.18 0.01 7.28
C TYR A 39 -6.01 -0.07 6.29
N VAL A 40 -6.02 -1.07 5.41
CA VAL A 40 -5.04 -1.28 4.33
C VAL A 40 -4.69 0.00 3.59
N GLY A 41 -3.40 0.35 3.53
CA GLY A 41 -2.93 1.55 2.83
C GLY A 41 -2.68 2.73 3.77
N PHE A 42 -3.02 3.93 3.30
CA PHE A 42 -2.85 5.18 4.03
C PHE A 42 -3.94 6.17 3.65
N ILE A 43 -4.16 7.16 4.50
CA ILE A 43 -5.00 8.32 4.21
C ILE A 43 -4.07 9.50 3.90
N VAL A 44 -4.44 10.33 2.93
CA VAL A 44 -3.65 11.49 2.50
C VAL A 44 -4.39 12.81 2.72
N SER A 45 -3.64 13.88 2.95
CA SER A 45 -4.20 15.24 3.02
C SER A 45 -4.74 15.70 1.67
N LYS A 46 -5.62 16.71 1.67
CA LYS A 46 -6.06 17.38 0.44
C LYS A 46 -4.88 17.87 -0.41
N LYS A 47 -3.82 18.38 0.21
CA LYS A 47 -2.61 18.85 -0.48
C LYS A 47 -1.99 17.76 -1.34
N VAL A 48 -1.87 16.54 -0.83
CA VAL A 48 -1.31 15.40 -1.57
C VAL A 48 -2.20 15.06 -2.77
N LYS A 49 -3.52 14.98 -2.56
CA LYS A 49 -4.48 14.72 -3.64
C LYS A 49 -4.37 15.76 -4.76
N ASP A 50 -4.42 17.05 -4.41
CA ASP A 50 -4.35 18.14 -5.40
C ASP A 50 -3.05 18.04 -6.23
N LYS A 51 -1.92 17.75 -5.58
CA LYS A 51 -0.63 17.61 -6.25
C LYS A 51 -0.54 16.39 -7.16
N ILE A 52 -1.19 15.29 -6.79
CA ILE A 52 -1.27 14.10 -7.64
C ILE A 52 -2.14 14.40 -8.86
N ASP A 53 -3.31 15.03 -8.66
CA ASP A 53 -4.24 15.39 -9.75
C ASP A 53 -3.58 16.32 -10.78
N ASP A 54 -2.64 17.17 -10.35
CA ASP A 54 -1.89 18.11 -11.20
C ASP A 54 -0.60 17.51 -11.82
N SER A 55 -0.39 16.19 -11.73
CA SER A 55 0.85 15.53 -12.15
C SER A 55 0.61 14.29 -13.00
N ASP A 56 1.68 13.77 -13.61
CA ASP A 56 1.66 12.48 -14.33
C ASP A 56 1.75 11.26 -13.39
N PHE A 57 1.57 11.46 -12.09
CA PHE A 57 1.70 10.43 -11.07
C PHE A 57 0.63 9.35 -11.23
N ASN A 58 1.06 8.07 -11.21
CA ASN A 58 0.16 6.94 -11.42
C ASN A 58 0.10 5.97 -10.23
N GLY A 59 -1.04 5.32 -10.05
CA GLY A 59 -1.21 4.22 -9.09
C GLY A 59 -2.06 4.55 -7.87
N LEU A 60 -2.44 5.81 -7.69
CA LEU A 60 -3.45 6.24 -6.72
C LEU A 60 -4.67 6.79 -7.47
N THR A 61 -5.86 6.29 -7.12
CA THR A 61 -7.11 6.65 -7.79
C THR A 61 -8.26 6.72 -6.78
N ASN A 62 -9.44 7.16 -7.21
CA ASN A 62 -10.68 7.10 -6.42
C ASN A 62 -10.50 7.62 -4.98
N PHE A 63 -10.06 8.87 -4.84
CA PHE A 63 -9.82 9.51 -3.55
C PHE A 63 -11.14 9.75 -2.82
N ARG A 64 -11.47 8.89 -1.85
CA ARG A 64 -12.72 8.99 -1.07
C ARG A 64 -12.48 9.77 0.20
N GLU A 65 -13.30 10.79 0.46
CA GLU A 65 -13.17 11.62 1.66
C GLU A 65 -13.35 10.79 2.94
N VAL A 66 -12.51 11.05 3.94
CA VAL A 66 -12.55 10.41 5.26
C VAL A 66 -12.80 11.47 6.32
N LYS A 67 -13.79 11.25 7.18
CA LYS A 67 -13.99 12.11 8.35
C LYS A 67 -13.07 11.69 9.48
N LEU A 68 -12.31 12.65 9.99
CA LEU A 68 -11.37 12.43 11.08
C LEU A 68 -11.89 13.04 12.38
N TYR A 69 -11.80 12.28 13.46
CA TYR A 69 -12.19 12.71 14.79
C TYR A 69 -10.99 12.69 15.73
N TYR A 70 -10.85 13.72 16.56
CA TYR A 70 -9.88 13.75 17.65
C TYR A 70 -10.60 14.02 18.96
N LYS A 71 -10.55 13.07 19.89
CA LYS A 71 -11.32 13.11 21.15
C LYS A 71 -12.81 13.39 20.89
N ASP A 72 -13.39 12.61 19.98
CA ASP A 72 -14.80 12.66 19.57
C ASP A 72 -15.25 13.98 18.91
N ARG A 73 -14.30 14.84 18.52
CA ARG A 73 -14.58 16.08 17.80
C ARG A 73 -14.14 15.94 16.35
N LEU A 74 -15.06 16.24 15.44
CA LEU A 74 -14.78 16.31 14.01
C LEU A 74 -13.70 17.36 13.76
N LEU A 75 -12.67 16.96 13.02
CA LEU A 75 -11.62 17.83 12.52
C LEU A 75 -12.09 18.55 11.25
N ASN A 76 -11.60 19.76 11.03
CA ASN A 76 -11.99 20.57 9.86
C ASN A 76 -11.10 20.27 8.64
N GLU A 77 -9.97 19.60 8.87
CA GLU A 77 -9.02 19.22 7.83
C GLU A 77 -9.59 18.11 6.94
N VAL A 78 -9.46 18.29 5.62
CA VAL A 78 -9.97 17.34 4.62
C VAL A 78 -8.91 16.33 4.24
N TYR A 79 -9.26 15.06 4.38
CA TYR A 79 -8.40 13.92 4.11
C TYR A 79 -9.10 12.88 3.22
N TYR A 80 -8.31 12.12 2.48
CA TYR A 80 -8.81 11.16 1.49
C TYR A 80 -8.15 9.81 1.63
N TYR A 81 -8.91 8.76 1.42
CA TYR A 81 -8.44 7.39 1.30
C TYR A 81 -8.39 7.00 -0.19
N PRO A 82 -7.21 6.97 -0.81
CA PRO A 82 -7.07 6.56 -2.20
C PRO A 82 -7.17 5.04 -2.37
N GLU A 83 -7.71 4.61 -3.50
CA GLU A 83 -7.49 3.25 -3.99
C GLU A 83 -6.09 3.14 -4.59
N ILE A 84 -5.29 2.22 -4.05
CA ILE A 84 -3.95 1.89 -4.55
C ILE A 84 -4.05 0.78 -5.59
N LYS A 85 -3.41 0.98 -6.75
CA LYS A 85 -3.42 0.01 -7.84
C LYS A 85 -2.79 -1.31 -7.42
N GLN A 86 -3.40 -2.41 -7.82
CA GLN A 86 -2.81 -3.74 -7.69
C GLN A 86 -2.17 -4.12 -9.03
N VAL A 87 -0.90 -4.47 -9.02
CA VAL A 87 -0.11 -4.80 -10.21
C VAL A 87 0.42 -6.22 -10.08
N ASN A 88 0.40 -6.98 -11.16
CA ASN A 88 1.05 -8.29 -11.22
C ASN A 88 2.54 -8.12 -11.51
N ALA A 89 3.28 -7.58 -10.54
CA ALA A 89 4.71 -7.35 -10.62
C ALA A 89 5.44 -8.53 -9.98
N TYR A 90 6.16 -9.30 -10.81
CA TYR A 90 6.79 -10.53 -10.39
C TYR A 90 8.03 -10.24 -9.54
N VAL A 91 8.13 -10.91 -8.40
CA VAL A 91 9.25 -10.80 -7.46
C VAL A 91 10.05 -12.10 -7.43
N ASP A 92 11.34 -11.99 -7.15
CA ASP A 92 12.22 -13.12 -6.91
C ASP A 92 11.85 -13.79 -5.57
N LEU A 93 11.20 -14.95 -5.67
CA LEU A 93 10.72 -15.71 -4.51
C LEU A 93 11.84 -16.34 -3.68
N SER A 94 13.10 -16.32 -4.13
CA SER A 94 14.23 -16.81 -3.32
C SER A 94 14.44 -15.99 -2.03
N TYR A 95 13.92 -14.76 -1.99
CA TYR A 95 13.97 -13.89 -0.82
C TYR A 95 12.72 -13.97 0.08
N ILE A 96 11.73 -14.81 -0.27
CA ILE A 96 10.45 -14.91 0.42
C ILE A 96 10.25 -16.35 0.92
N GLU A 97 10.04 -16.49 2.22
CA GLU A 97 9.75 -17.77 2.86
C GLU A 97 8.24 -17.91 3.08
N PHE A 98 7.70 -19.04 2.65
CA PHE A 98 6.28 -19.39 2.80
C PHE A 98 6.12 -20.53 3.80
N GLU A 99 5.00 -20.55 4.52
CA GLU A 99 4.62 -21.67 5.38
C GLU A 99 4.42 -22.96 4.59
N GLU A 100 3.63 -22.87 3.53
CA GLU A 100 3.39 -23.94 2.57
C GLU A 100 3.51 -23.37 1.16
N LYS A 101 4.14 -24.11 0.23
CA LYS A 101 4.38 -23.64 -1.15
C LYS A 101 3.28 -24.10 -2.12
N ASN A 102 2.07 -23.58 -1.92
CA ASN A 102 0.96 -23.68 -2.86
C ASN A 102 0.95 -22.47 -3.82
N LEU A 103 2.10 -22.27 -4.50
CA LEU A 103 2.34 -21.13 -5.37
C LEU A 103 1.52 -21.21 -6.66
N CYS A 104 1.25 -20.05 -7.26
CA CYS A 104 0.51 -19.93 -8.51
C CYS A 104 1.33 -19.17 -9.53
N ASN A 105 1.48 -19.69 -10.74
CA ASN A 105 2.27 -19.03 -11.79
C ASN A 105 1.73 -17.66 -12.21
N THR A 106 0.45 -17.36 -11.93
CA THR A 106 -0.18 -16.08 -12.27
C THR A 106 0.02 -15.02 -11.19
N CYS A 107 -0.20 -15.33 -9.92
CA CYS A 107 -0.07 -14.34 -8.83
C CYS A 107 1.18 -14.51 -7.96
N GLN A 108 2.03 -15.48 -8.29
CA GLN A 108 3.21 -15.99 -7.56
C GLN A 108 2.96 -16.54 -6.15
N LYS A 109 1.97 -16.03 -5.43
CA LYS A 109 1.67 -16.43 -4.04
C LYS A 109 0.74 -17.65 -3.94
N GLY A 110 -0.26 -17.73 -4.81
CA GLY A 110 -1.35 -18.70 -4.65
C GLY A 110 -2.00 -18.60 -3.26
N LYS A 111 -2.29 -19.73 -2.62
CA LYS A 111 -2.87 -19.78 -1.26
C LYS A 111 -1.80 -19.78 -0.15
N SER A 112 -0.54 -19.57 -0.50
CA SER A 112 0.57 -19.58 0.46
C SER A 112 0.52 -18.40 1.43
N ILE A 113 0.89 -18.69 2.67
CA ILE A 113 1.11 -17.69 3.73
C ILE A 113 2.59 -17.34 3.75
N ILE A 114 2.92 -16.05 3.65
CA ILE A 114 4.30 -15.57 3.78
C ILE A 114 4.66 -15.59 5.26
N LYS A 115 5.76 -16.27 5.61
CA LYS A 115 6.34 -16.25 6.96
C LYS A 115 7.41 -15.19 7.09
N LYS A 116 8.21 -14.99 6.04
CA LYS A 116 9.34 -14.08 6.08
C LYS A 116 9.63 -13.46 4.72
N ILE A 117 10.07 -12.21 4.72
CA ILE A 117 10.59 -11.48 3.57
C ILE A 117 11.97 -10.97 3.96
N ASN A 118 13.01 -11.36 3.23
CA ASN A 118 14.38 -10.92 3.47
C ASN A 118 14.78 -9.74 2.57
N ALA A 119 14.13 -9.63 1.42
CA ALA A 119 14.23 -8.53 0.46
C ALA A 119 13.04 -8.60 -0.51
N ILE A 120 12.74 -7.49 -1.19
CA ILE A 120 11.83 -7.44 -2.33
C ILE A 120 12.64 -7.07 -3.56
N VAL A 121 12.78 -8.01 -4.49
CA VAL A 121 13.50 -7.83 -5.76
C VAL A 121 12.55 -8.19 -6.89
N PHE A 122 12.36 -7.28 -7.85
CA PHE A 122 11.49 -7.53 -9.01
C PHE A 122 12.26 -8.24 -10.13
N GLU A 123 11.62 -9.23 -10.78
CA GLU A 123 12.21 -9.95 -11.91
C GLU A 123 12.30 -9.08 -13.17
N SER A 124 11.38 -8.13 -13.33
CA SER A 124 11.30 -7.24 -14.51
C SER A 124 10.83 -5.84 -14.11
N PRO A 125 11.66 -5.08 -13.35
CA PRO A 125 11.28 -3.77 -12.82
C PRO A 125 10.87 -2.76 -13.92
N ASN A 126 11.51 -2.84 -15.09
CA ASN A 126 11.23 -1.93 -16.22
C ASN A 126 9.83 -2.12 -16.85
N GLN A 127 9.12 -3.20 -16.52
CA GLN A 127 7.75 -3.44 -17.01
C GLN A 127 6.68 -2.89 -16.06
N ILE A 128 7.08 -2.36 -14.90
CA ILE A 128 6.17 -1.80 -13.90
C ILE A 128 5.92 -0.33 -14.24
N SER A 129 4.68 -0.01 -14.61
CA SER A 129 4.27 1.35 -15.05
C SER A 129 3.52 2.16 -13.98
N SER A 130 3.45 1.67 -12.75
CA SER A 130 2.75 2.32 -11.64
C SER A 130 3.75 2.91 -10.66
N ASP A 131 3.54 4.16 -10.23
CA ASP A 131 4.42 4.80 -9.26
C ASP A 131 4.15 4.36 -7.84
N VAL A 132 2.92 3.96 -7.53
CA VAL A 132 2.54 3.34 -6.27
C VAL A 132 1.65 2.14 -6.54
N PHE A 133 1.92 1.01 -5.90
CA PHE A 133 1.11 -0.19 -6.10
C PHE A 133 1.27 -1.23 -4.98
N TYR A 134 0.35 -2.18 -4.97
CA TYR A 134 0.51 -3.48 -4.33
C TYR A 134 0.88 -4.55 -5.36
N THR A 135 1.82 -5.43 -5.04
CA THR A 135 2.04 -6.63 -5.86
C THR A 135 1.12 -7.77 -5.44
N THR A 136 0.63 -8.55 -6.40
CA THR A 136 -0.13 -9.79 -6.15
C THR A 136 0.67 -10.84 -5.38
N ALA A 137 2.01 -10.82 -5.48
CA ALA A 137 2.87 -11.80 -4.83
C ALA A 137 2.98 -11.62 -3.31
N ILE A 138 2.91 -10.36 -2.84
CA ILE A 138 3.08 -9.99 -1.43
C ILE A 138 1.73 -9.66 -0.80
N GLY A 139 0.84 -9.02 -1.58
CA GLY A 139 -0.47 -8.54 -1.13
C GLY A 139 -0.41 -7.10 -0.60
N GLN A 140 -1.45 -6.69 0.11
CA GLN A 140 -1.66 -5.28 0.45
C GLN A 140 -0.99 -4.79 1.75
N ALA A 141 -0.19 -5.65 2.40
CA ALA A 141 0.56 -5.28 3.60
C ALA A 141 1.79 -4.41 3.29
N VAL A 142 2.31 -4.47 2.06
CA VAL A 142 3.51 -3.74 1.64
C VAL A 142 3.18 -2.91 0.42
N ILE A 143 3.35 -1.59 0.53
CA ILE A 143 3.17 -0.64 -0.56
C ILE A 143 4.52 -0.46 -1.24
N ILE A 144 4.53 -0.62 -2.57
CA ILE A 144 5.72 -0.41 -3.38
C ILE A 144 5.59 0.95 -4.05
N VAL A 145 6.70 1.66 -4.11
CA VAL A 145 6.80 2.96 -4.78
C VAL A 145 7.95 2.98 -5.79
N SER A 146 7.81 3.76 -6.86
CA SER A 146 8.88 4.03 -7.82
C SER A 146 9.87 5.06 -7.28
N ASP A 147 11.06 5.13 -7.87
CA ASP A 147 12.02 6.21 -7.58
C ASP A 147 11.44 7.59 -7.92
N TYR A 148 10.62 7.68 -8.97
CA TYR A 148 9.89 8.90 -9.32
C TYR A 148 8.96 9.34 -8.19
N CYS A 149 8.20 8.43 -7.59
CA CYS A 149 7.36 8.72 -6.43
C CYS A 149 8.16 9.30 -5.26
N ASN A 150 9.32 8.72 -4.94
CA ASN A 150 10.18 9.23 -3.88
C ASN A 150 10.64 10.66 -4.18
N VAL A 151 11.17 10.92 -5.38
CA VAL A 151 11.59 12.26 -5.81
C VAL A 151 10.43 13.26 -5.76
N PHE A 152 9.26 12.86 -6.24
CA PHE A 152 8.05 13.68 -6.25
C PHE A 152 7.62 14.07 -4.82
N PHE A 153 7.54 13.12 -3.89
CA PHE A 153 7.12 13.40 -2.51
C PHE A 153 8.14 14.24 -1.73
N GLN A 154 9.43 14.04 -1.97
CA GLN A 154 10.49 14.87 -1.39
C GLN A 154 10.43 16.31 -1.91
N LYS A 155 10.21 16.49 -3.22
CA LYS A 155 10.08 17.81 -3.85
C LYS A 155 8.90 18.61 -3.27
N GLU A 156 7.75 17.96 -3.11
CA GLU A 156 6.53 18.60 -2.56
C GLU A 156 6.54 18.73 -1.03
N LYS A 157 7.59 18.19 -0.37
CA LYS A 157 7.83 18.23 1.08
C LYS A 157 6.63 17.70 1.86
N PHE A 158 6.11 16.54 1.46
CA PHE A 158 5.06 15.88 2.23
C PHE A 158 5.60 15.35 3.56
N THR A 159 4.74 15.31 4.56
CA THR A 159 5.10 14.98 5.94
C THR A 159 4.54 13.64 6.40
N ASN A 160 5.20 13.05 7.41
CA ASN A 160 4.84 11.75 7.99
C ASN A 160 4.92 10.60 6.97
N ILE A 161 5.97 10.55 6.16
CA ILE A 161 6.26 9.47 5.22
C ILE A 161 7.75 9.13 5.28
N GLU A 162 8.05 7.85 5.18
CA GLU A 162 9.41 7.33 5.12
C GLU A 162 9.49 6.27 4.01
N PHE A 163 10.63 6.23 3.33
CA PHE A 163 10.89 5.28 2.27
C PHE A 163 12.04 4.37 2.66
N LEU A 164 11.84 3.08 2.39
CA LEU A 164 12.86 2.07 2.52
C LEU A 164 13.11 1.45 1.15
N ASP A 165 14.38 1.30 0.80
CA ASP A 165 14.79 0.55 -0.37
C ASP A 165 14.19 -0.86 -0.30
N ALA A 166 13.48 -1.28 -1.37
CA ALA A 166 12.80 -2.56 -1.44
C ALA A 166 13.76 -3.75 -1.18
N SER A 167 15.02 -3.64 -1.60
CA SER A 167 16.04 -4.66 -1.36
C SER A 167 16.46 -4.79 0.11
N LYS A 168 16.18 -3.76 0.93
CA LYS A 168 16.48 -3.72 2.37
C LYS A 168 15.25 -4.00 3.23
N PHE A 169 14.06 -4.09 2.62
CA PHE A 169 12.84 -4.41 3.33
C PHE A 169 12.91 -5.83 3.91
N LYS A 170 12.67 -5.93 5.21
CA LYS A 170 12.61 -7.20 5.94
C LYS A 170 11.33 -7.27 6.75
N TRP A 171 10.72 -8.45 6.75
CA TRP A 171 9.53 -8.72 7.54
C TRP A 171 9.55 -10.17 8.01
N ASP A 172 9.10 -10.42 9.23
CA ASP A 172 9.02 -11.74 9.85
C ASP A 172 7.73 -11.81 10.67
N CYS A 173 6.87 -12.80 10.41
CA CYS A 173 5.58 -12.92 11.09
C CYS A 173 5.71 -13.25 12.59
N PHE A 174 6.86 -13.79 13.02
CA PHE A 174 7.14 -14.10 14.42
C PHE A 174 7.84 -12.96 15.15
N ASN A 175 8.53 -12.09 14.40
CA ASN A 175 9.22 -10.91 14.92
C ASN A 175 8.81 -9.67 14.11
N PRO A 176 7.56 -9.19 14.26
CA PRO A 176 7.12 -8.00 13.55
C PRO A 176 8.00 -6.82 13.97
N ILE A 177 8.76 -6.27 13.01
CA ILE A 177 9.50 -5.03 13.19
C ILE A 177 8.45 -3.92 13.24
N TYR A 178 8.33 -3.25 14.40
CA TYR A 178 7.51 -2.07 14.61
C TYR A 178 8.32 -0.80 14.35
#